data_AF-A0A8J3MMJ5-F1
#
_entry.id   AF-A0A8J3MMJ5-F1
#
_cell.length_a   1.000
_cell.length_b   1.000
_cell.length_c   1.000
_cell.angle_alpha   90.00
_cell.angle_beta   90.00
_cell.angle_gamma   90.00
#
_symmetry.space_group_name_H-M   'P 1'
#
loop_
_entity.id
_entity.type
_entity.pdbx_description
1 polymer ?
#
loop_
_entity_poly.entity_id
_entity_poly.type
_entity_poly.pdbx_seq_one_letter_code
_entity_poly.pdbx_strand_id
1 'polypeptide(L)'
;MELRDGQVAARAAVLAALRGTDRPLINVFGPLGVGKTLMLTGLDTGDAVVVDGVDDADAVMRLARTVSAAPAADRWIALSRRPLPAWPDWPDGEPPVTVRLDPWRSASIESLAREAGLRQPAELRAVASLSGGLPLVAGQLSRALLSGVPADARGALAAPAAREVLRRLATEGPAAADEALTALATLGCADEEMLARLVGATAAEFDRLAELSVVRRDEIGLALREPYRTLLDLGARWRRPLARQSLLAGGVQHRMRQAATRRDRREQVGIVGPSLALVDDPVIRETLFPAAEPRVRIRPAEPGDEADIVRLTRHWARRGHLDAKACGRMLETWWACQPTGFYLAVGPEGEALGLSNVLPLRESATPALELLLQQHTGALRADPDGTGGVLVGLAVSGDDDPAVHAAILRHTLAVGMAAERVLVSTPWLPYQRLCEQLGMVHQGDTRHDVYRCGRMNRIYLQDFAVEALPSWLGRLGAGGPGTSFDWERYVRQALADLHRPGRLATSPLSALPVTGSGTALAGLLRAAVELLGGSGAAQDVEAAQALTWRYLHSGVGEPVRLGRSRATYFRRLRHGVRRVTEIVQALAGEGVGPQPR
;
A
#
# COMPACT_ATOMS: atom_id res chain seq x y z
N MET A 1 20.33 -22.65 -9.17
CA MET A 1 19.36 -21.54 -9.07
C MET A 1 19.07 -21.09 -10.48
N GLU A 2 17.92 -21.48 -11.03
CA GLU A 2 17.53 -21.08 -12.39
C GLU A 2 17.28 -19.57 -12.43
N LEU A 3 17.74 -18.94 -13.51
CA LEU A 3 17.57 -17.52 -13.75
C LEU A 3 16.16 -17.22 -14.24
N ARG A 4 15.64 -16.08 -13.81
CA ARG A 4 14.23 -15.71 -14.00
C ARG A 4 14.13 -14.57 -15.01
N ASP A 5 13.06 -14.50 -15.78
CA ASP A 5 12.92 -13.69 -17.01
C ASP A 5 13.61 -12.32 -16.98
N GLY A 6 13.32 -11.48 -15.96
CA GLY A 6 13.91 -10.13 -15.85
C GLY A 6 15.41 -10.11 -15.50
N GLN A 7 15.90 -11.13 -14.80
CA GLN A 7 17.32 -11.30 -14.49
C GLN A 7 18.09 -11.86 -15.69
N VAL A 8 17.45 -12.65 -16.55
CA VAL A 8 18.05 -13.17 -17.78
C VAL A 8 18.38 -12.03 -18.74
N ALA A 9 17.42 -11.14 -18.99
CA ALA A 9 17.64 -9.98 -19.86
C ALA A 9 18.73 -9.05 -19.31
N ALA A 10 18.70 -8.76 -18.00
CA ALA A 10 19.73 -7.92 -17.37
C ALA A 10 21.12 -8.57 -17.40
N ARG A 11 21.22 -9.89 -17.15
CA ARG A 11 22.49 -10.63 -17.30
C ARG A 11 23.00 -10.59 -18.73
N ALA A 12 22.13 -10.80 -19.71
CA ALA A 12 22.49 -10.70 -21.12
C ALA A 12 23.01 -9.30 -21.46
N ALA A 13 22.37 -8.25 -20.95
CA ALA A 13 22.81 -6.87 -21.14
C ALA A 13 24.17 -6.60 -20.50
N VAL A 14 24.41 -7.07 -19.26
CA VAL A 14 25.72 -6.96 -18.59
C VAL A 14 26.80 -7.71 -19.37
N LEU A 15 26.53 -8.94 -19.80
CA LEU A 15 27.49 -9.73 -20.59
C LEU A 15 27.78 -9.11 -21.95
N ALA A 16 26.76 -8.57 -22.62
CA ALA A 16 26.94 -7.84 -23.87
C ALA A 16 27.80 -6.60 -23.66
N ALA A 17 27.55 -5.84 -22.60
CA ALA A 17 28.35 -4.66 -22.23
C ALA A 17 29.82 -5.03 -21.92
N LEU A 18 30.05 -6.11 -21.17
CA LEU A 18 31.38 -6.62 -20.86
C LEU A 18 32.16 -7.10 -22.10
N ARG A 19 31.46 -7.52 -23.16
CA ARG A 19 32.07 -8.00 -24.42
C ARG A 19 32.29 -6.88 -25.45
N GLY A 20 31.46 -5.84 -25.44
CA GLY A 20 31.37 -4.86 -26.52
C GLY A 20 32.04 -3.51 -26.26
N THR A 21 32.59 -3.26 -25.07
CA THR A 21 33.15 -1.94 -24.72
C THR A 21 34.64 -2.02 -24.43
N ASP A 22 35.41 -1.09 -25.01
CA ASP A 22 36.85 -0.94 -24.78
C ASP A 22 37.17 -0.25 -23.44
N ARG A 23 36.16 0.29 -22.74
CA ARG A 23 36.27 0.89 -21.39
C ARG A 23 34.94 0.79 -20.62
N PRO A 24 34.71 -0.23 -19.75
CA PRO A 24 33.40 -0.42 -19.16
C PRO A 24 33.41 -0.02 -17.70
N LEU A 25 32.86 1.16 -17.40
CA LEU A 25 32.07 1.27 -16.18
C LEU A 25 30.64 0.85 -16.53
N ILE A 26 30.23 -0.32 -16.06
CA ILE A 26 28.85 -0.79 -16.15
C ILE A 26 28.15 -0.44 -14.84
N ASN A 27 27.07 0.31 -14.91
CA ASN A 27 26.25 0.59 -13.75
C ASN A 27 24.99 -0.28 -13.76
N VAL A 28 24.94 -1.25 -12.86
CA VAL A 28 23.72 -2.02 -12.60
C VAL A 28 22.94 -1.34 -11.48
N PHE A 29 21.79 -0.78 -11.80
CA PHE A 29 21.01 -0.01 -10.83
C PHE A 29 19.58 -0.52 -10.67
N GLY A 30 18.98 -0.28 -9.51
CA GLY A 30 17.61 -0.68 -9.21
C GLY A 30 17.28 -0.59 -7.73
N PRO A 31 16.00 -0.73 -7.34
CA PRO A 31 15.55 -0.47 -5.98
C PRO A 31 16.28 -1.36 -4.95
N LEU A 32 16.29 -0.90 -3.69
CA LEU A 32 16.83 -1.64 -2.56
C LEU A 32 16.26 -3.07 -2.52
N GLY A 33 17.14 -4.07 -2.51
CA GLY A 33 16.70 -5.46 -2.38
C GLY A 33 16.09 -6.10 -3.63
N VAL A 34 16.20 -5.47 -4.82
CA VAL A 34 15.79 -6.05 -6.12
C VAL A 34 16.62 -7.27 -6.56
N GLY A 35 17.74 -7.54 -5.86
CA GLY A 35 18.61 -8.68 -6.14
C GLY A 35 19.77 -8.37 -7.08
N LYS A 36 20.37 -7.17 -7.01
CA LYS A 36 21.57 -6.83 -7.81
C LYS A 36 22.73 -7.80 -7.58
N THR A 37 23.09 -8.04 -6.32
CA THR A 37 24.14 -9.01 -5.94
C THR A 37 23.77 -10.44 -6.35
N LEU A 38 22.49 -10.81 -6.20
CA LEU A 38 21.98 -12.11 -6.61
C LEU A 38 22.10 -12.30 -8.14
N MET A 39 21.82 -11.24 -8.91
CA MET A 39 21.97 -11.22 -10.35
C MET A 39 23.40 -11.50 -10.77
N LEU A 40 24.40 -10.95 -10.10
CA LEU A 40 25.81 -11.20 -10.43
C LEU A 40 26.34 -12.54 -9.90
N THR A 41 25.65 -13.16 -8.94
CA THR A 41 26.12 -14.43 -8.35
C THR A 41 26.17 -15.55 -9.39
N GLY A 42 27.37 -16.05 -9.70
CA GLY A 42 27.56 -17.09 -10.72
C GLY A 42 27.51 -16.58 -12.16
N LEU A 43 27.62 -15.26 -12.38
CA LEU A 43 27.90 -14.68 -13.69
C LEU A 43 29.43 -14.68 -13.87
N ASP A 44 29.92 -15.15 -15.01
CA ASP A 44 31.33 -14.97 -15.37
C ASP A 44 31.55 -13.51 -15.78
N THR A 45 32.09 -12.73 -14.86
CA THR A 45 32.42 -11.32 -15.06
C THR A 45 33.84 -11.13 -15.59
N GLY A 46 34.60 -12.21 -15.82
CA GLY A 46 36.03 -12.16 -16.08
C GLY A 46 36.77 -11.40 -14.97
N ASP A 47 37.71 -10.55 -15.35
CA ASP A 47 38.53 -9.75 -14.44
C ASP A 47 37.86 -8.44 -13.97
N ALA A 48 36.54 -8.30 -14.16
CA ALA A 48 35.85 -7.07 -13.79
C ALA A 48 35.75 -6.87 -12.27
N VAL A 49 36.09 -5.67 -11.80
CA VAL A 49 35.96 -5.26 -10.39
C VAL A 49 34.51 -4.90 -10.09
N VAL A 50 33.88 -5.61 -9.16
CA VAL A 50 32.51 -5.34 -8.71
C VAL A 50 32.52 -4.47 -7.46
N VAL A 51 31.88 -3.30 -7.53
CA VAL A 51 31.72 -2.37 -6.42
C VAL A 51 30.24 -2.31 -6.04
N ASP A 52 29.90 -2.81 -4.85
CA ASP A 52 28.53 -2.74 -4.29
C ASP A 52 28.39 -1.54 -3.34
N GLY A 53 27.16 -1.05 -3.19
CA GLY A 53 26.82 0.03 -2.25
C GLY A 53 27.20 1.43 -2.73
N VAL A 54 27.17 1.69 -4.05
CA VAL A 54 27.40 3.02 -4.61
C VAL A 54 26.10 3.84 -4.53
N ASP A 55 25.70 4.18 -3.31
CA ASP A 55 24.35 4.67 -2.99
C ASP A 55 24.32 6.09 -2.39
N ASP A 56 25.48 6.68 -2.08
CA ASP A 56 25.64 8.04 -1.56
C ASP A 56 26.62 8.86 -2.41
N ALA A 57 26.57 10.19 -2.28
CA ALA A 57 27.39 11.11 -3.07
C ALA A 57 28.90 10.84 -2.89
N ASP A 58 29.35 10.56 -1.67
CA ASP A 58 30.75 10.29 -1.40
C ASP A 58 31.21 8.97 -2.05
N ALA A 59 30.38 7.93 -2.03
CA ALA A 59 30.64 6.64 -2.68
C ALA A 59 30.71 6.79 -4.20
N VAL A 60 29.80 7.56 -4.79
CA VAL A 60 29.81 7.91 -6.22
C VAL A 60 31.10 8.63 -6.59
N MET A 61 31.50 9.64 -5.81
CA MET A 61 32.72 10.42 -6.06
C MET A 61 34.01 9.61 -5.82
N ARG A 62 34.00 8.68 -4.86
CA ARG A 62 35.12 7.74 -4.68
C ARG A 62 35.22 6.78 -5.86
N LEU A 63 34.10 6.23 -6.34
CA LEU A 63 34.08 5.36 -7.51
C LEU A 63 34.60 6.10 -8.73
N ALA A 64 34.06 7.30 -9.02
CA ALA A 64 34.47 8.11 -10.17
C ALA A 64 35.98 8.36 -10.19
N ARG A 65 36.55 8.83 -9.06
CA ARG A 65 38.01 9.04 -8.94
C ARG A 65 38.82 7.76 -9.12
N THR A 66 38.34 6.64 -8.57
CA THR A 66 39.03 5.35 -8.67
C THR A 66 39.05 4.84 -10.11
N VAL A 67 37.91 4.91 -10.79
CA VAL A 67 37.77 4.51 -12.20
C VAL A 67 38.61 5.41 -13.10
N SER A 68 38.64 6.72 -12.87
CA SER A 68 39.48 7.65 -13.65
C SER A 68 40.99 7.43 -13.45
N ALA A 69 41.41 6.93 -12.29
CA ALA A 69 42.82 6.64 -11.99
C ALA A 69 43.25 5.21 -12.41
N ALA A 70 42.29 4.33 -12.72
CA ALA A 70 42.57 2.95 -13.07
C ALA A 70 43.14 2.82 -14.50
N PRO A 71 43.97 1.78 -14.78
CA PRO A 71 44.37 1.43 -16.12
C PRO A 71 43.18 1.29 -17.08
N ALA A 72 43.35 1.72 -18.33
CA ALA A 72 42.30 1.69 -19.34
C ALA A 72 41.74 0.29 -19.65
N ALA A 73 42.48 -0.77 -19.31
CA ALA A 73 42.08 -2.16 -19.52
C ALA A 73 41.15 -2.70 -18.42
N ASP A 74 41.04 -2.01 -17.28
CA ASP A 74 40.25 -2.49 -16.14
C ASP A 74 38.76 -2.30 -16.38
N ARG A 75 37.98 -3.35 -16.08
CA ARG A 75 36.52 -3.37 -16.23
C ARG A 75 35.87 -3.22 -14.87
N TRP A 76 34.83 -2.41 -14.78
CA TRP A 76 34.17 -2.08 -13.52
C TRP A 76 32.67 -2.32 -13.61
N ILE A 77 32.11 -2.94 -12.57
CA ILE A 77 30.66 -3.08 -12.40
C ILE A 77 30.26 -2.41 -11.09
N ALA A 78 29.53 -1.30 -11.18
CA ALA A 78 29.02 -0.57 -10.03
C ALA A 78 27.56 -0.93 -9.78
N LEU A 79 27.25 -1.38 -8.56
CA LEU A 79 25.88 -1.62 -8.10
C LEU A 79 25.39 -0.41 -7.31
N SER A 80 24.30 0.20 -7.77
CA SER A 80 23.71 1.38 -7.14
C SER A 80 22.19 1.29 -7.06
N ARG A 81 21.56 2.16 -6.28
CA ARG A 81 20.09 2.30 -6.23
C ARG A 81 19.56 3.29 -7.27
N ARG A 82 20.40 4.23 -7.71
CA ARG A 82 20.11 5.25 -8.74
C ARG A 82 21.13 5.16 -9.86
N PRO A 83 20.78 5.47 -11.12
CA PRO A 83 21.74 5.48 -12.20
C PRO A 83 22.87 6.50 -11.90
N LEU A 84 24.14 6.11 -12.10
CA LEU A 84 25.29 7.00 -11.81
C LEU A 84 25.22 8.37 -12.52
N PRO A 85 24.77 8.46 -13.79
CA PRO A 85 24.65 9.77 -14.46
C PRO A 85 23.57 10.69 -13.88
N ALA A 86 22.70 10.21 -12.99
CA ALA A 86 21.68 11.05 -12.35
C ALA A 86 22.21 11.79 -11.11
N TRP A 87 23.48 11.59 -10.73
CA TRP A 87 24.12 12.32 -9.64
C TRP A 87 24.65 13.67 -10.15
N PRO A 88 24.33 14.80 -9.49
CA PRO A 88 24.73 16.13 -9.95
C PRO A 88 26.23 16.31 -10.18
N ASP A 89 27.05 15.67 -9.33
CA ASP A 89 28.51 15.78 -9.37
C ASP A 89 29.19 14.67 -10.18
N TRP A 90 28.42 13.89 -10.96
CA TRP A 90 29.00 12.88 -11.84
C TRP A 90 29.86 13.55 -12.91
N PRO A 91 31.15 13.17 -13.07
CA PRO A 91 32.05 13.87 -13.96
C PRO A 91 31.60 13.80 -15.42
N ASP A 92 31.79 14.92 -16.14
CA ASP A 92 31.62 14.99 -17.59
C ASP A 92 32.66 14.09 -18.26
N GLY A 93 32.23 12.91 -18.68
CA GLY A 93 33.06 11.87 -19.27
C GLY A 93 32.24 10.86 -20.06
N GLU A 94 32.86 9.77 -20.48
CA GLU A 94 32.14 8.69 -21.14
C GLU A 94 31.09 8.12 -20.19
N PRO A 95 29.79 8.15 -20.55
CA PRO A 95 28.74 7.74 -19.64
C PRO A 95 28.82 6.22 -19.40
N PRO A 96 28.62 5.76 -18.16
CA PRO A 96 28.59 4.34 -17.88
C PRO A 96 27.47 3.64 -18.65
N VAL A 97 27.71 2.39 -19.06
CA VAL A 97 26.64 1.55 -19.60
C VAL A 97 25.68 1.21 -18.46
N THR A 98 24.45 1.70 -18.54
CA THR A 98 23.46 1.51 -17.48
C THR A 98 22.59 0.28 -17.76
N VAL A 99 22.49 -0.60 -16.77
CA VAL A 99 21.60 -1.77 -16.78
C VAL A 99 20.64 -1.67 -15.61
N ARG A 100 19.36 -1.45 -15.93
CA ARG A 100 18.31 -1.37 -14.92
C ARG A 100 17.85 -2.76 -14.49
N LEU A 101 17.72 -2.96 -13.19
CA LEU A 101 17.07 -4.11 -12.60
C LEU A 101 15.70 -3.75 -12.05
N ASP A 102 14.73 -4.52 -12.49
CA ASP A 102 13.33 -4.35 -12.14
C ASP A 102 12.86 -5.37 -11.11
N PRO A 103 11.86 -5.02 -10.28
CA PRO A 103 11.21 -5.98 -9.39
C PRO A 103 10.73 -7.21 -10.16
N TRP A 104 10.84 -8.35 -9.50
CA TRP A 104 10.50 -9.64 -10.06
C TRP A 104 8.99 -9.79 -10.19
N ARG A 105 8.55 -10.53 -11.21
CA ARG A 105 7.15 -10.94 -11.37
C ARG A 105 6.70 -11.78 -10.17
N SER A 106 5.41 -11.74 -9.84
CA SER A 106 4.82 -12.50 -8.73
C SER A 106 5.13 -14.00 -8.81
N ALA A 107 5.01 -14.61 -9.98
CA ALA A 107 5.32 -16.03 -10.19
C ALA A 107 6.78 -16.38 -9.85
N SER A 108 7.71 -15.47 -10.16
CA SER A 108 9.09 -15.59 -9.73
C SER A 108 9.17 -15.52 -8.21
N ILE A 109 8.65 -14.49 -7.55
CA ILE A 109 8.68 -14.42 -6.08
C ILE A 109 8.08 -15.67 -5.41
N GLU A 110 6.97 -16.19 -5.91
CA GLU A 110 6.41 -17.44 -5.41
C GLU A 110 7.38 -18.62 -5.54
N SER A 111 8.09 -18.73 -6.68
CA SER A 111 9.13 -19.75 -6.84
C SER A 111 10.25 -19.59 -5.79
N LEU A 112 10.66 -18.35 -5.49
CA LEU A 112 11.67 -18.09 -4.44
C LEU A 112 11.17 -18.51 -3.05
N ALA A 113 9.90 -18.22 -2.76
CA ALA A 113 9.26 -18.63 -1.52
C ALA A 113 9.16 -20.17 -1.40
N ARG A 114 8.90 -20.88 -2.50
CA ARG A 114 8.90 -22.36 -2.54
C ARG A 114 10.29 -22.93 -2.30
N GLU A 115 11.32 -22.35 -2.91
CA GLU A 115 12.73 -22.72 -2.69
C GLU A 115 13.12 -22.51 -1.22
N ALA A 116 12.58 -21.49 -0.55
CA ALA A 116 12.77 -21.25 0.88
C ALA A 116 12.00 -22.23 1.78
N GLY A 117 11.15 -23.10 1.23
CA GLY A 117 10.43 -24.15 1.96
C GLY A 117 8.93 -23.92 2.16
N LEU A 118 8.37 -22.80 1.69
CA LEU A 118 6.93 -22.54 1.79
C LEU A 118 6.14 -23.41 0.81
N ARG A 119 5.00 -23.95 1.25
CA ARG A 119 4.18 -24.87 0.46
C ARG A 119 2.73 -24.45 0.35
N GLN A 120 2.21 -23.66 1.30
CA GLN A 120 0.79 -23.33 1.30
C GLN A 120 0.48 -22.21 0.30
N PRO A 121 -0.56 -22.33 -0.54
CA PRO A 121 -0.89 -21.30 -1.52
C PRO A 121 -1.17 -19.92 -0.91
N ALA A 122 -1.76 -19.87 0.29
CA ALA A 122 -2.01 -18.61 1.00
C ALA A 122 -0.72 -17.90 1.41
N GLU A 123 0.29 -18.65 1.87
CA GLU A 123 1.61 -18.14 2.24
C GLU A 123 2.34 -17.59 1.01
N LEU A 124 2.36 -18.35 -0.09
CA LEU A 124 2.99 -17.94 -1.34
C LEU A 124 2.40 -16.62 -1.88
N ARG A 125 1.06 -16.50 -1.87
CA ARG A 125 0.36 -15.27 -2.27
C ARG A 125 0.65 -14.10 -1.32
N ALA A 126 0.72 -14.34 -0.01
CA ALA A 126 1.11 -13.32 0.95
C ALA A 126 2.53 -12.79 0.66
N VAL A 127 3.50 -13.68 0.40
CA VAL A 127 4.88 -13.28 0.06
C VAL A 127 4.92 -12.51 -1.26
N ALA A 128 4.31 -13.04 -2.33
CA ALA A 128 4.28 -12.40 -3.63
C ALA A 128 3.66 -11.00 -3.56
N SER A 129 2.48 -10.87 -2.93
CA SER A 129 1.77 -9.60 -2.84
C SER A 129 2.45 -8.55 -1.98
N LEU A 130 3.05 -8.92 -0.84
CA LEU A 130 3.71 -7.96 0.07
C LEU A 130 5.13 -7.60 -0.36
N SER A 131 5.81 -8.47 -1.11
CA SER A 131 7.20 -8.24 -1.51
C SER A 131 7.38 -7.15 -2.56
N GLY A 132 6.32 -6.79 -3.29
CA GLY A 132 6.40 -5.89 -4.44
C GLY A 132 7.44 -6.32 -5.48
N GLY A 133 7.74 -7.62 -5.60
CA GLY A 133 8.76 -8.13 -6.50
C GLY A 133 10.20 -8.03 -5.97
N LEU A 134 10.42 -7.72 -4.69
CA LEU A 134 11.75 -7.58 -4.10
C LEU A 134 12.20 -8.88 -3.39
N PRO A 135 13.23 -9.60 -3.89
CA PRO A 135 13.76 -10.81 -3.26
C PRO A 135 14.17 -10.64 -1.79
N LEU A 136 14.75 -9.48 -1.43
CA LEU A 136 15.12 -9.18 -0.03
C LEU A 136 13.88 -9.26 0.89
N VAL A 137 12.79 -8.61 0.48
CA VAL A 137 11.54 -8.59 1.25
C VAL A 137 10.93 -9.99 1.27
N ALA A 138 10.88 -10.66 0.12
CA ALA A 138 10.36 -12.02 0.01
C ALA A 138 11.07 -13.00 0.96
N GLY A 139 12.38 -12.90 1.09
CA GLY A 139 13.16 -13.70 2.04
C GLY A 139 12.81 -13.41 3.51
N GLN A 140 12.61 -12.14 3.87
CA GLN A 140 12.17 -11.77 5.24
C GLN A 140 10.76 -12.28 5.56
N LEU A 141 9.83 -12.13 4.61
CA LEU A 141 8.46 -12.63 4.75
C LEU A 141 8.44 -14.16 4.88
N SER A 142 9.24 -14.86 4.06
CA SER A 142 9.33 -16.32 4.10
C SER A 142 9.86 -16.82 5.45
N ARG A 143 10.89 -16.16 6.00
CA ARG A 143 11.40 -16.49 7.34
C ARG A 143 10.36 -16.25 8.43
N ALA A 144 9.61 -15.14 8.35
CA ALA A 144 8.53 -14.86 9.30
C ALA A 144 7.46 -15.97 9.28
N LEU A 145 7.02 -16.39 8.09
CA LEU A 145 6.05 -17.49 7.92
C LEU A 145 6.61 -18.82 8.48
N LEU A 146 7.85 -19.17 8.15
CA LEU A 146 8.50 -20.40 8.65
C LEU A 146 8.68 -20.39 10.18
N SER A 147 8.80 -19.21 10.80
CA SER A 147 8.81 -19.07 12.27
C SER A 147 7.42 -19.15 12.92
N GLY A 148 6.35 -19.35 12.13
CA GLY A 148 4.99 -19.56 12.61
C GLY A 148 4.11 -18.30 12.65
N VAL A 149 4.50 -17.20 11.99
CA VAL A 149 3.61 -16.04 11.82
C VAL A 149 2.51 -16.40 10.82
N PRO A 150 1.22 -16.21 11.12
CA PRO A 150 0.13 -16.51 10.18
C PRO A 150 0.16 -15.64 8.91
N ALA A 151 -0.23 -16.21 7.77
CA ALA A 151 -0.29 -15.51 6.48
C ALA A 151 -1.27 -14.32 6.45
N ASP A 152 -2.32 -14.37 7.27
CA ASP A 152 -3.33 -13.31 7.41
C ASP A 152 -2.89 -12.18 8.38
N ALA A 153 -1.86 -12.41 9.19
CA ALA A 153 -1.26 -11.41 10.08
C ALA A 153 -0.27 -10.50 9.33
N ARG A 154 -0.73 -9.82 8.27
CA ARG A 154 0.12 -9.03 7.35
C ARG A 154 1.06 -8.03 8.05
N GLY A 155 0.60 -7.38 9.12
CA GLY A 155 1.43 -6.46 9.92
C GLY A 155 2.58 -7.13 10.67
N ALA A 156 2.33 -8.31 11.25
CA ALA A 156 3.36 -9.11 11.90
C ALA A 156 4.39 -9.63 10.89
N LEU A 157 3.95 -10.00 9.68
CA LEU A 157 4.84 -10.38 8.57
C LEU A 157 5.68 -9.22 8.06
N ALA A 158 5.09 -8.04 7.91
CA ALA A 158 5.78 -6.86 7.41
C ALA A 158 6.82 -6.32 8.40
N ALA A 159 6.64 -6.48 9.70
CA ALA A 159 7.51 -5.90 10.72
C ALA A 159 9.00 -6.33 10.65
N PRO A 160 9.36 -7.63 10.48
CA PRO A 160 10.74 -8.03 10.21
C PRO A 160 11.30 -7.46 8.90
N ALA A 161 10.50 -7.44 7.83
CA ALA A 161 10.93 -6.90 6.54
C ALA A 161 11.19 -5.39 6.61
N ALA A 162 10.31 -4.64 7.26
CA ALA A 162 10.45 -3.21 7.52
C ALA A 162 11.73 -2.90 8.30
N ARG A 163 12.05 -3.67 9.35
CA ARG A 163 13.32 -3.52 10.10
C ARG A 163 14.54 -3.75 9.24
N GLU A 164 14.53 -4.77 8.38
CA GLU A 164 15.64 -5.00 7.45
C GLU A 164 15.80 -3.86 6.45
N VAL A 165 14.69 -3.32 5.93
CA VAL A 165 14.71 -2.16 5.03
C VAL A 165 15.33 -0.95 5.73
N LEU A 166 14.85 -0.58 6.92
CA LEU A 166 15.40 0.56 7.68
C LEU A 166 16.88 0.37 7.98
N ARG A 167 17.29 -0.83 8.40
CA ARG A 167 18.71 -1.17 8.64
C ARG A 167 19.59 -0.96 7.41
N ARG A 168 19.07 -1.23 6.20
CA ARG A 168 19.79 -1.04 4.92
C ARG A 168 19.73 0.40 4.41
N LEU A 169 18.76 1.20 4.86
CA LEU A 169 18.66 2.62 4.55
C LEU A 169 19.56 3.46 5.45
N ALA A 170 19.83 3.00 6.67
CA ALA A 170 20.80 3.63 7.57
C ALA A 170 22.24 3.70 6.99
N THR A 171 22.51 3.03 5.86
CA THR A 171 23.77 3.18 5.11
C THR A 171 23.74 4.33 4.10
N GLU A 172 22.56 4.83 3.71
CA GLU A 172 22.40 5.98 2.81
C GLU A 172 22.36 7.32 3.58
N GLY A 173 22.06 7.28 4.88
CA GLY A 173 21.96 8.49 5.72
C GLY A 173 21.75 8.15 7.20
N PRO A 174 21.85 9.15 8.09
CA PRO A 174 21.81 8.93 9.54
C PRO A 174 20.48 8.35 10.04
N ALA A 175 20.55 7.53 11.10
CA ALA A 175 19.44 6.77 11.69
C ALA A 175 18.25 7.58 12.22
N ALA A 176 18.37 8.91 12.32
CA ALA A 176 17.28 9.82 12.71
C ALA A 176 16.07 9.82 11.74
N ALA A 177 16.18 9.12 10.60
CA ALA A 177 15.13 9.02 9.60
C ALA A 177 14.00 8.02 9.91
N ASP A 178 14.13 7.11 10.90
CA ASP A 178 13.17 6.01 11.09
C ASP A 178 11.73 6.47 11.41
N GLU A 179 11.60 7.45 12.30
CA GLU A 179 10.28 7.99 12.69
C GLU A 179 9.64 8.77 11.54
N ALA A 180 10.42 9.61 10.86
CA ALA A 180 9.94 10.37 9.71
C ALA A 180 9.59 9.47 8.50
N LEU A 181 10.36 8.40 8.24
CA LEU A 181 10.04 7.39 7.24
C LEU A 181 8.75 6.64 7.60
N THR A 182 8.56 6.32 8.88
CA THR A 182 7.33 5.68 9.37
C THR A 182 6.12 6.62 9.23
N ALA A 183 6.30 7.91 9.50
CA ALA A 183 5.29 8.93 9.28
C ALA A 183 4.95 9.06 7.79
N LEU A 184 5.96 9.19 6.91
CA LEU A 184 5.77 9.19 5.45
C LEU A 184 5.02 7.94 4.96
N ALA A 185 5.34 6.76 5.50
CA ALA A 185 4.66 5.52 5.15
C ALA A 185 3.17 5.54 5.53
N THR A 186 2.89 6.02 6.73
CA THR A 186 1.53 6.11 7.30
C THR A 186 0.68 7.13 6.55
N LEU A 187 1.25 8.32 6.30
CA LEU A 187 0.60 9.47 5.69
C LEU A 187 0.46 9.34 4.17
N GLY A 188 1.25 8.46 3.55
CA GLY A 188 1.33 8.27 2.10
C GLY A 188 2.18 9.33 1.40
N CYS A 189 1.94 10.60 1.73
CA CYS A 189 2.77 11.75 1.30
C CYS A 189 2.72 12.85 2.37
N ALA A 190 3.83 13.55 2.60
CA ALA A 190 3.91 14.68 3.52
C ALA A 190 4.84 15.78 3.00
N ASP A 191 4.40 17.03 3.13
CA ASP A 191 5.26 18.21 2.96
C ASP A 191 6.08 18.47 4.24
N GLU A 192 7.00 19.44 4.15
CA GLU A 192 7.89 19.82 5.25
C GLU A 192 7.10 20.25 6.49
N GLU A 193 6.08 21.10 6.33
CA GLU A 193 5.25 21.59 7.45
C GLU A 193 4.54 20.43 8.18
N MET A 194 4.01 19.47 7.43
CA MET A 194 3.33 18.30 7.97
C MET A 194 4.28 17.42 8.78
N LEU A 195 5.49 17.14 8.28
CA LEU A 195 6.48 16.35 9.02
C LEU A 195 7.02 17.11 10.24
N ALA A 196 7.30 18.40 10.11
CA ALA A 196 7.72 19.24 11.22
C ALA A 196 6.69 19.25 12.36
N ARG A 197 5.41 19.40 12.01
CA ARG A 197 4.33 19.44 13.00
C ARG A 197 4.04 18.10 13.66
N LEU A 198 4.08 17.01 12.89
CA LEU A 198 3.63 15.70 13.38
C LEU A 198 4.73 14.86 14.04
N VAL A 199 5.97 15.02 13.59
CA VAL A 199 7.12 14.24 14.10
C VAL A 199 8.33 15.09 14.44
N GLY A 200 8.22 16.43 14.41
CA GLY A 200 9.33 17.32 14.78
C GLY A 200 10.46 17.37 13.77
N ALA A 201 10.24 16.92 12.52
CA ALA A 201 11.29 16.91 11.50
C ALA A 201 11.72 18.34 11.13
N THR A 202 13.02 18.57 11.10
CA THR A 202 13.64 19.82 10.64
C THR A 202 13.69 19.88 9.11
N ALA A 203 13.86 21.08 8.55
CA ALA A 203 14.08 21.28 7.11
C ALA A 203 15.25 20.42 6.58
N ALA A 204 16.36 20.38 7.32
CA ALA A 204 17.51 19.57 6.95
C ALA A 204 17.21 18.06 6.96
N GLU A 205 16.31 17.59 7.83
CA GLU A 205 15.83 16.20 7.80
C GLU A 205 14.91 15.94 6.61
N PHE A 206 14.05 16.89 6.27
CA PHE A 206 13.21 16.81 5.07
C PHE A 206 14.06 16.68 3.80
N ASP A 207 15.09 17.52 3.64
CA ASP A 207 16.01 17.44 2.49
C ASP A 207 16.77 16.11 2.45
N ARG A 208 17.30 15.64 3.59
CA ARG A 208 17.94 14.33 3.68
C ARG A 208 17.00 13.18 3.34
N LEU A 209 15.73 13.24 3.77
CA LEU A 209 14.73 12.23 3.39
C LEU A 209 14.52 12.21 1.88
N ALA A 210 14.48 13.37 1.22
CA ALA A 210 14.32 13.47 -0.22
C ALA A 210 15.48 12.81 -1.01
N GLU A 211 16.65 12.71 -0.39
CA GLU A 211 17.83 12.09 -0.98
C GLU A 211 17.83 10.56 -0.90
N LEU A 212 16.99 9.95 -0.04
CA LEU A 212 16.91 8.50 0.10
C LEU A 212 16.35 7.83 -1.16
N SER A 213 16.90 6.66 -1.52
CA SER A 213 16.54 5.93 -2.73
C SER A 213 15.08 5.42 -2.76
N VAL A 214 14.50 5.21 -1.58
CA VAL A 214 13.12 4.73 -1.42
C VAL A 214 12.10 5.88 -1.35
N VAL A 215 12.57 7.12 -1.28
CA VAL A 215 11.73 8.32 -1.26
C VAL A 215 11.64 8.88 -2.68
N ARG A 216 10.47 9.42 -3.02
CA ARG A 216 10.23 10.19 -4.24
C ARG A 216 9.66 11.54 -3.86
N ARG A 217 10.02 12.56 -4.64
CA ARG A 217 9.31 13.84 -4.64
C ARG A 217 8.00 13.67 -5.41
N ASP A 218 6.93 14.16 -4.83
CA ASP A 218 5.58 14.21 -5.40
C ASP A 218 5.12 15.68 -5.40
N GLU A 219 3.98 15.97 -6.04
CA GLU A 219 3.49 17.35 -6.21
C GLU A 219 3.28 18.10 -4.89
N ILE A 220 2.95 17.37 -3.81
CA ILE A 220 2.60 17.94 -2.50
C ILE A 220 3.57 17.54 -1.38
N GLY A 221 4.78 17.08 -1.71
CA GLY A 221 5.83 16.76 -0.74
C GLY A 221 6.60 15.48 -1.06
N LEU A 222 7.04 14.78 -0.01
CA LEU A 222 7.75 13.51 -0.13
C LEU A 222 6.79 12.34 0.02
N ALA A 223 7.06 11.25 -0.70
CA ALA A 223 6.33 9.99 -0.59
C ALA A 223 7.31 8.82 -0.62
N LEU A 224 6.94 7.70 0.00
CA LEU A 224 7.69 6.47 -0.12
C LEU A 224 7.22 5.67 -1.34
N ARG A 225 8.18 5.07 -2.04
CA ARG A 225 7.94 4.11 -3.11
C ARG A 225 7.34 2.82 -2.56
N GLU A 226 6.54 2.13 -3.36
CA GLU A 226 6.11 0.77 -3.05
C GLU A 226 7.23 -0.23 -3.34
N PRO A 227 7.32 -1.34 -2.58
CA PRO A 227 6.45 -1.78 -1.49
C PRO A 227 6.80 -1.18 -0.11
N TYR A 228 7.84 -0.33 -0.01
CA TYR A 228 8.37 0.12 1.28
C TYR A 228 7.35 0.89 2.11
N ARG A 229 6.55 1.75 1.46
CA ARG A 229 5.44 2.44 2.10
C ARG A 229 4.49 1.44 2.77
N THR A 230 4.01 0.45 2.04
CA THR A 230 3.09 -0.56 2.59
C THR A 230 3.73 -1.37 3.72
N LEU A 231 4.99 -1.78 3.58
CA LEU A 231 5.67 -2.56 4.63
C LEU A 231 5.85 -1.78 5.93
N LEU A 232 6.28 -0.52 5.83
CA LEU A 232 6.47 0.35 6.98
C LEU A 232 5.12 0.70 7.64
N ASP A 233 4.09 1.03 6.87
CA ASP A 233 2.75 1.31 7.40
C ASP A 233 2.13 0.08 8.09
N LEU A 234 2.22 -1.11 7.48
CA LEU A 234 1.75 -2.36 8.10
C LEU A 234 2.54 -2.69 9.36
N GLY A 235 3.86 -2.49 9.36
CA GLY A 235 4.71 -2.65 10.52
C GLY A 235 4.35 -1.67 11.64
N ALA A 236 4.05 -0.42 11.31
CA ALA A 236 3.61 0.62 12.25
C ALA A 236 2.20 0.36 12.77
N ARG A 237 1.27 -0.08 11.92
CA ARG A 237 -0.09 -0.48 12.34
C ARG A 237 -0.05 -1.62 13.33
N TRP A 238 0.88 -2.55 13.13
CA TRP A 238 1.08 -3.67 14.03
C TRP A 238 1.79 -3.27 15.32
N ARG A 239 2.91 -2.54 15.22
CA ARG A 239 3.74 -2.24 16.40
C ARG A 239 3.30 -1.00 17.14
N ARG A 240 2.88 0.06 16.48
CA ARG A 240 2.57 1.36 17.10
C ARG A 240 1.19 1.86 16.64
N PRO A 241 0.12 1.09 16.90
CA PRO A 241 -1.22 1.35 16.40
C PRO A 241 -1.76 2.73 16.81
N LEU A 242 -1.56 3.14 18.07
CA LEU A 242 -2.03 4.43 18.58
C LEU A 242 -1.28 5.60 17.96
N ALA A 243 0.07 5.54 17.94
CA ALA A 243 0.88 6.59 17.31
C ALA A 243 0.53 6.73 15.82
N ARG A 244 0.32 5.61 15.12
CA ARG A 244 -0.16 5.60 13.73
C ARG A 244 -1.53 6.29 13.59
N GLN A 245 -2.49 5.99 14.47
CA GLN A 245 -3.80 6.65 14.44
C GLN A 245 -3.69 8.15 14.69
N SER A 246 -2.85 8.59 15.63
CA SER A 246 -2.57 10.00 15.87
C SER A 246 -1.96 10.68 14.64
N LEU A 247 -1.03 10.01 13.94
CA LEU A 247 -0.46 10.50 12.68
C LEU A 247 -1.54 10.66 11.60
N LEU A 248 -2.40 9.66 11.41
CA LEU A 248 -3.50 9.72 10.44
C LEU A 248 -4.47 10.86 10.76
N ALA A 249 -4.92 10.98 12.01
CA ALA A 249 -5.82 12.06 12.42
C ALA A 249 -5.19 13.45 12.21
N GLY A 250 -3.94 13.62 12.64
CA GLY A 250 -3.18 14.84 12.42
C GLY A 250 -2.95 15.13 10.93
N GLY A 251 -2.78 14.08 10.11
CA GLY A 251 -2.62 14.20 8.67
C GLY A 251 -3.90 14.60 7.95
N VAL A 252 -5.04 14.02 8.32
CA VAL A 252 -6.37 14.41 7.79
C VAL A 252 -6.64 15.88 8.11
N GLN A 253 -6.39 16.31 9.34
CA GLN A 253 -6.52 17.73 9.72
C GLN A 253 -5.61 18.63 8.90
N HIS A 254 -4.38 18.20 8.59
CA HIS A 254 -3.48 18.96 7.70
C HIS A 254 -4.07 19.15 6.31
N ARG A 255 -4.50 18.05 5.69
CA ARG A 255 -5.01 18.05 4.32
C ARG A 255 -6.34 18.79 4.20
N MET A 256 -7.21 18.71 5.21
CA MET A 256 -8.42 19.52 5.27
C MET A 256 -8.10 21.03 5.31
N ARG A 257 -7.11 21.44 6.12
CA ARG A 257 -6.66 22.85 6.15
C ARG A 257 -6.09 23.28 4.80
N GLN A 258 -5.27 22.45 4.16
CA GLN A 258 -4.73 22.76 2.83
C GLN A 258 -5.82 22.83 1.76
N ALA A 259 -6.77 21.90 1.76
CA ALA A 259 -7.88 21.92 0.81
C ALA A 259 -8.75 23.18 0.96
N ALA A 260 -8.96 23.64 2.20
CA ALA A 260 -9.75 24.85 2.48
C ALA A 260 -9.07 26.17 2.09
N THR A 261 -7.74 26.22 2.01
CA THR A 261 -7.00 27.45 1.71
C THR A 261 -6.66 27.63 0.23
N ARG A 262 -6.72 26.55 -0.56
CA ARG A 262 -6.34 26.54 -1.98
C ARG A 262 -7.48 27.02 -2.86
N ARG A 263 -7.18 27.96 -3.76
CA ARG A 263 -8.15 28.54 -4.71
C ARG A 263 -8.15 27.89 -6.08
N ASP A 264 -7.01 27.33 -6.51
CA ASP A 264 -6.92 26.62 -7.80
C ASP A 264 -7.46 25.18 -7.64
N ARG A 265 -8.35 24.81 -8.57
CA ARG A 265 -8.95 23.49 -8.63
C ARG A 265 -7.93 22.40 -8.90
N ARG A 266 -6.91 22.66 -9.73
CA ARG A 266 -5.86 21.67 -10.00
C ARG A 266 -5.06 21.36 -8.74
N GLU A 267 -4.71 22.39 -7.97
CA GLU A 267 -4.04 22.21 -6.68
C GLU A 267 -4.90 21.44 -5.67
N GLN A 268 -6.21 21.73 -5.62
CA GLN A 268 -7.13 20.97 -4.77
C GLN A 268 -7.18 19.49 -5.16
N VAL A 269 -7.31 19.16 -6.44
CA VAL A 269 -7.29 17.76 -6.91
C VAL A 269 -5.96 17.07 -6.57
N GLY A 270 -4.84 17.79 -6.71
CA GLY A 270 -3.51 17.31 -6.33
C GLY A 270 -3.38 16.95 -4.83
N ILE A 271 -4.16 17.59 -3.96
CA ILE A 271 -4.22 17.27 -2.51
C ILE A 271 -5.04 16.00 -2.25
N VAL A 272 -6.14 15.79 -3.00
CA VAL A 272 -7.10 14.74 -2.70
C VAL A 272 -6.55 13.34 -2.99
N GLY A 273 -5.86 13.17 -4.13
CA GLY A 273 -5.29 11.87 -4.50
C GLY A 273 -4.44 11.27 -3.37
N PRO A 274 -3.44 12.01 -2.85
CA PRO A 274 -2.67 11.55 -1.70
C PRO A 274 -3.47 11.47 -0.38
N SER A 275 -4.52 12.28 -0.20
CA SER A 275 -5.39 12.20 0.98
C SER A 275 -6.16 10.89 1.08
N LEU A 276 -6.41 10.19 -0.04
CA LEU A 276 -6.97 8.84 -0.02
C LEU A 276 -6.06 7.82 0.68
N ALA A 277 -4.75 8.09 0.73
CA ALA A 277 -3.81 7.30 1.51
C ALA A 277 -3.89 7.59 3.02
N LEU A 278 -4.76 8.50 3.47
CA LEU A 278 -5.03 8.70 4.90
C LEU A 278 -6.23 7.88 5.38
N VAL A 279 -7.02 7.32 4.45
CA VAL A 279 -8.16 6.48 4.81
C VAL A 279 -7.64 5.17 5.38
N ASP A 280 -7.98 4.91 6.64
CA ASP A 280 -7.67 3.64 7.29
C ASP A 280 -8.76 2.63 6.98
N ASP A 281 -8.95 2.31 5.70
CA ASP A 281 -9.83 1.22 5.26
C ASP A 281 -9.02 0.19 4.45
N PRO A 282 -9.03 -1.10 4.81
CA PRO A 282 -8.27 -2.12 4.09
C PRO A 282 -8.65 -2.25 2.61
N VAL A 283 -9.93 -2.11 2.26
CA VAL A 283 -10.38 -2.23 0.86
C VAL A 283 -9.83 -1.08 0.04
N ILE A 284 -9.89 0.15 0.55
CA ILE A 284 -9.30 1.33 -0.11
C ILE A 284 -7.79 1.16 -0.23
N ARG A 285 -7.09 0.75 0.84
CA ARG A 285 -5.64 0.58 0.83
C ARG A 285 -5.19 -0.50 -0.16
N GLU A 286 -5.83 -1.67 -0.15
CA GLU A 286 -5.46 -2.77 -1.03
C GLU A 286 -5.81 -2.50 -2.49
N THR A 287 -6.91 -1.78 -2.75
CA THR A 287 -7.39 -1.52 -4.12
C THR A 287 -6.72 -0.30 -4.75
N LEU A 288 -6.55 0.79 -3.99
CA LEU A 288 -5.98 2.04 -4.49
C LEU A 288 -4.50 2.20 -4.18
N PHE A 289 -3.91 1.45 -3.25
CA PHE A 289 -2.50 1.58 -2.87
C PHE A 289 -1.85 0.20 -2.60
N PRO A 290 -1.85 -0.72 -3.59
CA PRO A 290 -1.24 -2.02 -3.44
C PRO A 290 0.28 -1.89 -3.20
N ALA A 291 0.89 -2.92 -2.60
CA ALA A 291 2.33 -2.99 -2.34
C ALA A 291 3.16 -3.27 -3.61
N ALA A 292 2.86 -2.58 -4.70
CA ALA A 292 3.55 -2.66 -5.96
C ALA A 292 3.50 -1.29 -6.65
N GLU A 293 4.66 -0.84 -7.13
CA GLU A 293 4.79 0.45 -7.80
C GLU A 293 4.24 0.33 -9.23
N PRO A 294 3.23 1.12 -9.63
CA PRO A 294 2.76 1.13 -11.01
C PRO A 294 3.84 1.71 -11.92
N ARG A 295 4.13 0.99 -13.01
CA ARG A 295 5.10 1.40 -14.03
C ARG A 295 4.39 1.75 -15.33
N VAL A 296 3.35 2.55 -15.20
CA VAL A 296 2.50 2.95 -16.31
C VAL A 296 2.38 4.46 -16.37
N ARG A 297 2.34 4.99 -17.60
CA ARG A 297 1.88 6.34 -17.88
C ARG A 297 0.43 6.25 -18.33
N ILE A 298 -0.45 7.01 -17.70
CA ILE A 298 -1.84 7.11 -18.15
C ILE A 298 -1.96 8.30 -19.09
N ARG A 299 -2.48 8.06 -20.29
CA ARG A 299 -2.72 9.09 -21.30
C ARG A 299 -4.11 8.94 -21.93
N PRO A 300 -4.70 10.01 -22.47
CA PRO A 300 -5.85 9.90 -23.35
C PRO A 300 -5.54 8.96 -24.53
N ALA A 301 -6.57 8.29 -25.03
CA ALA A 301 -6.48 7.53 -26.27
C ALA A 301 -6.25 8.47 -27.46
N GLU A 302 -5.46 7.99 -28.41
CA GLU A 302 -5.06 8.67 -29.64
C GLU A 302 -5.49 7.83 -30.85
N PRO A 303 -5.55 8.42 -32.07
CA PRO A 303 -5.78 7.64 -33.28
C PRO A 303 -4.75 6.51 -33.42
N GLY A 304 -5.21 5.27 -33.61
CA GLY A 304 -4.36 4.06 -33.67
C GLY A 304 -4.48 3.15 -32.44
N ASP A 305 -5.06 3.63 -31.34
CA ASP A 305 -5.27 2.84 -30.12
C ASP A 305 -6.49 1.90 -30.17
N GLU A 306 -7.29 1.93 -31.25
CA GLU A 306 -8.60 1.28 -31.32
C GLU A 306 -8.51 -0.23 -31.10
N ALA A 307 -7.48 -0.87 -31.64
CA ALA A 307 -7.24 -2.30 -31.47
C ALA A 307 -7.00 -2.66 -29.99
N ASP A 308 -6.24 -1.84 -29.27
CA ASP A 308 -5.96 -2.04 -27.84
C ASP A 308 -7.19 -1.80 -26.98
N ILE A 309 -7.98 -0.78 -27.29
CA ILE A 309 -9.25 -0.50 -26.59
C ILE A 309 -10.22 -1.67 -26.74
N VAL A 310 -10.36 -2.21 -27.96
CA VAL A 310 -11.19 -3.38 -28.23
C VAL A 310 -10.65 -4.61 -27.47
N ARG A 311 -9.33 -4.85 -27.50
CA ARG A 311 -8.68 -5.96 -26.80
C ARG A 311 -8.93 -5.89 -25.28
N LEU A 312 -8.71 -4.73 -24.68
CA LEU A 312 -8.89 -4.50 -23.24
C LEU A 312 -10.36 -4.54 -22.82
N THR A 313 -11.28 -4.06 -23.66
CA THR A 313 -12.72 -4.19 -23.42
C THR A 313 -13.19 -5.64 -23.46
N ARG A 314 -12.67 -6.45 -24.39
CA ARG A 314 -12.94 -7.90 -24.41
C ARG A 314 -12.37 -8.59 -23.17
N HIS A 315 -11.17 -8.19 -22.73
CA HIS A 315 -10.59 -8.69 -21.49
C HIS A 315 -11.49 -8.34 -20.29
N TRP A 316 -11.92 -7.09 -20.17
CA TRP A 316 -12.87 -6.63 -19.15
C TRP A 316 -14.17 -7.43 -19.13
N ALA A 317 -14.78 -7.67 -20.30
CA ALA A 317 -15.99 -8.46 -20.41
C ALA A 317 -15.79 -9.90 -19.90
N ARG A 318 -14.69 -10.56 -20.29
CA ARG A 318 -14.35 -11.90 -19.81
C ARG A 318 -14.14 -11.94 -18.29
N ARG A 319 -13.35 -11.01 -17.74
CA ARG A 319 -13.05 -10.90 -16.30
C ARG A 319 -14.32 -10.67 -15.48
N GLY A 320 -15.24 -9.86 -16.00
CA GLY A 320 -16.50 -9.57 -15.32
C GLY A 320 -17.60 -10.62 -15.48
N HIS A 321 -17.37 -11.66 -16.29
CA HIS A 321 -18.41 -12.56 -16.79
C HIS A 321 -19.58 -11.80 -17.43
N LEU A 322 -19.26 -10.81 -18.28
CA LEU A 322 -20.21 -9.97 -19.01
C LEU A 322 -20.42 -10.51 -20.44
N ASP A 323 -21.58 -10.22 -21.05
CA ASP A 323 -21.83 -10.57 -22.45
C ASP A 323 -20.93 -9.74 -23.38
N ALA A 324 -19.98 -10.41 -24.05
CA ALA A 324 -19.01 -9.75 -24.92
C ALA A 324 -19.67 -8.97 -26.07
N LYS A 325 -20.82 -9.44 -26.59
CA LYS A 325 -21.57 -8.74 -27.64
C LYS A 325 -22.20 -7.45 -27.10
N ALA A 326 -22.77 -7.48 -25.90
CA ALA A 326 -23.29 -6.28 -25.23
C ALA A 326 -22.17 -5.27 -24.97
N CYS A 327 -21.04 -5.69 -24.41
CA CYS A 327 -19.88 -4.82 -24.19
C CYS A 327 -19.35 -4.22 -25.50
N GLY A 328 -19.33 -4.98 -26.60
CA GLY A 328 -18.94 -4.48 -27.92
C GLY A 328 -19.84 -3.34 -28.42
N ARG A 329 -21.17 -3.51 -28.35
CA ARG A 329 -22.13 -2.45 -28.74
C ARG A 329 -22.03 -1.21 -27.85
N MET A 330 -21.79 -1.41 -26.55
CA MET A 330 -21.57 -0.30 -25.62
C MET A 330 -20.30 0.47 -25.99
N LEU A 331 -19.21 -0.23 -26.31
CA LEU A 331 -17.97 0.40 -26.76
C LEU A 331 -18.19 1.24 -28.03
N GLU A 332 -18.90 0.71 -29.02
CA GLU A 332 -19.24 1.45 -30.25
C GLU A 332 -19.99 2.75 -29.92
N THR A 333 -20.97 2.67 -28.99
CA THR A 333 -21.74 3.84 -28.56
C THR A 333 -20.89 4.85 -27.81
N TRP A 334 -20.06 4.39 -26.87
CA TRP A 334 -19.15 5.25 -26.11
C TRP A 334 -18.13 5.95 -26.99
N TRP A 335 -17.57 5.22 -27.95
CA TRP A 335 -16.62 5.77 -28.92
C TRP A 335 -17.28 6.83 -29.80
N ALA A 336 -18.50 6.57 -30.30
CA ALA A 336 -19.22 7.52 -31.14
C ALA A 336 -19.60 8.81 -30.39
N CYS A 337 -19.97 8.71 -29.10
CA CYS A 337 -20.37 9.86 -28.30
C CYS A 337 -19.18 10.65 -27.75
N GLN A 338 -18.11 9.98 -27.31
CA GLN A 338 -16.98 10.63 -26.65
C GLN A 338 -15.65 9.86 -26.85
N PRO A 339 -14.97 10.03 -28.01
CA PRO A 339 -13.68 9.37 -28.28
C PRO A 339 -12.60 9.74 -27.25
N THR A 340 -12.60 10.99 -26.79
CA THR A 340 -11.60 11.50 -25.82
C THR A 340 -11.85 11.05 -24.38
N GLY A 341 -12.92 10.28 -24.13
CA GLY A 341 -13.24 9.73 -22.81
C GLY A 341 -12.45 8.47 -22.47
N PHE A 342 -11.67 7.93 -23.39
CA PHE A 342 -10.83 6.75 -23.18
C PHE A 342 -9.43 7.14 -22.74
N TYR A 343 -8.91 6.44 -21.72
CA TYR A 343 -7.56 6.60 -21.21
C TYR A 343 -6.87 5.25 -21.14
N LEU A 344 -5.65 5.18 -21.66
CA LEU A 344 -4.82 3.98 -21.63
C LEU A 344 -3.73 4.10 -20.58
N ALA A 345 -3.55 3.04 -19.81
CA ALA A 345 -2.34 2.83 -19.01
C ALA A 345 -1.31 2.14 -19.89
N VAL A 346 -0.24 2.85 -20.23
CA VAL A 346 0.81 2.40 -21.16
C VAL A 346 2.07 2.07 -20.38
N GLY A 347 2.63 0.88 -20.63
CA GLY A 347 3.87 0.41 -20.03
C GLY A 347 5.11 1.13 -20.59
N PRO A 348 6.30 0.79 -20.07
CA PRO A 348 7.55 1.41 -20.49
C PRO A 348 7.94 1.09 -21.94
N GLU A 349 7.46 -0.02 -22.51
CA GLU A 349 7.72 -0.43 -23.90
C GLU A 349 6.66 0.12 -24.87
N GLY A 350 5.71 0.93 -24.39
CA GLY A 350 4.64 1.52 -25.19
C GLY A 350 3.39 0.65 -25.32
N GLU A 351 3.37 -0.51 -24.66
CA GLU A 351 2.27 -1.46 -24.68
C GLU A 351 1.09 -1.01 -23.81
N ALA A 352 -0.15 -1.17 -24.29
CA ALA A 352 -1.34 -0.86 -23.50
C ALA A 352 -1.60 -1.97 -22.46
N LEU A 353 -1.42 -1.63 -21.18
CA LEU A 353 -1.59 -2.54 -20.05
C LEU A 353 -2.93 -2.38 -19.33
N GLY A 354 -3.70 -1.33 -19.64
CA GLY A 354 -5.02 -1.14 -19.06
C GLY A 354 -5.80 0.01 -19.66
N LEU A 355 -7.07 0.08 -19.33
CA LEU A 355 -8.03 1.00 -19.93
C LEU A 355 -9.00 1.54 -18.87
N SER A 356 -9.32 2.83 -18.95
CA SER A 356 -10.53 3.39 -18.36
C SER A 356 -11.33 4.19 -19.38
N ASN A 357 -12.65 4.21 -19.19
CA ASN A 357 -13.55 5.10 -19.91
C ASN A 357 -14.30 5.99 -18.91
N VAL A 358 -14.27 7.29 -19.18
CA VAL A 358 -14.89 8.34 -18.37
C VAL A 358 -15.74 9.21 -19.30
N LEU A 359 -17.05 9.22 -19.07
CA LEU A 359 -18.04 9.90 -19.90
C LEU A 359 -18.49 11.20 -19.22
N PRO A 360 -18.46 12.36 -19.89
CA PRO A 360 -18.96 13.59 -19.30
C PRO A 360 -20.48 13.53 -19.09
N LEU A 361 -20.99 14.12 -18.01
CA LEU A 361 -22.44 14.25 -17.73
C LEU A 361 -23.08 15.38 -18.53
N ARG A 362 -22.83 15.41 -19.84
CA ARG A 362 -23.30 16.43 -20.79
C ARG A 362 -24.31 15.84 -21.76
N GLU A 363 -25.11 16.71 -22.38
CA GLU A 363 -26.14 16.30 -23.34
C GLU A 363 -25.58 15.51 -24.53
N SER A 364 -24.38 15.86 -25.03
CA SER A 364 -23.72 15.14 -26.13
C SER A 364 -23.41 13.67 -25.83
N ALA A 365 -23.30 13.30 -24.54
CA ALA A 365 -23.04 11.94 -24.11
C ALA A 365 -24.31 11.18 -23.72
N THR A 366 -25.51 11.78 -23.85
CA THR A 366 -26.78 11.18 -23.40
C THR A 366 -26.99 9.75 -23.89
N PRO A 367 -26.76 9.39 -25.16
CA PRO A 367 -26.94 8.00 -25.60
C PRO A 367 -26.06 7.00 -24.83
N ALA A 368 -24.83 7.39 -24.52
CA ALA A 368 -23.91 6.58 -23.71
C ALA A 368 -24.32 6.52 -22.24
N LEU A 369 -24.83 7.62 -21.68
CA LEU A 369 -25.31 7.70 -20.30
C LEU A 369 -26.58 6.86 -20.09
N GLU A 370 -27.53 6.91 -21.01
CA GLU A 370 -28.79 6.16 -20.93
C GLU A 370 -28.58 4.65 -20.86
N LEU A 371 -27.56 4.13 -21.54
CA LEU A 371 -27.18 2.71 -21.44
C LEU A 371 -26.82 2.30 -20.01
N LEU A 372 -26.15 3.18 -19.26
CA LEU A 372 -25.58 2.87 -17.94
C LEU A 372 -26.46 3.34 -16.77
N LEU A 373 -27.28 4.37 -16.97
CA LEU A 373 -28.11 5.00 -15.93
C LEU A 373 -29.61 4.72 -16.12
N GLN A 374 -30.05 4.42 -17.34
CA GLN A 374 -31.45 4.09 -17.68
C GLN A 374 -32.44 5.12 -17.13
N GLN A 375 -33.36 4.71 -16.25
CA GLN A 375 -34.39 5.56 -15.67
C GLN A 375 -33.83 6.71 -14.83
N HIS A 376 -32.56 6.64 -14.44
CA HIS A 376 -31.91 7.65 -13.60
C HIS A 376 -31.22 8.76 -14.41
N THR A 377 -31.14 8.63 -15.74
CA THR A 377 -30.39 9.56 -16.60
C THR A 377 -30.85 11.00 -16.43
N GLY A 378 -32.17 11.26 -16.47
CA GLY A 378 -32.71 12.61 -16.36
C GLY A 378 -32.42 13.28 -15.02
N ALA A 379 -32.50 12.52 -13.92
CA ALA A 379 -32.29 13.05 -12.56
C ALA A 379 -30.82 13.22 -12.19
N LEU A 380 -29.91 12.42 -12.78
CA LEU A 380 -28.49 12.40 -12.45
C LEU A 380 -27.61 13.15 -13.46
N ARG A 381 -28.16 13.62 -14.57
CA ARG A 381 -27.46 14.52 -15.49
C ARG A 381 -27.16 15.85 -14.79
N ALA A 382 -26.06 16.49 -15.17
CA ALA A 382 -25.80 17.85 -14.73
C ALA A 382 -26.93 18.78 -15.21
N ASP A 383 -27.27 19.78 -14.38
CA ASP A 383 -28.20 20.85 -14.76
C ASP A 383 -27.64 21.58 -16.01
N PRO A 384 -28.47 22.15 -16.91
CA PRO A 384 -27.98 22.90 -18.08
C PRO A 384 -27.03 24.04 -17.71
N ASP A 385 -27.22 24.61 -16.50
CA ASP A 385 -26.40 25.66 -15.90
C ASP A 385 -25.44 25.12 -14.81
N GLY A 386 -25.41 23.80 -14.61
CA GLY A 386 -24.83 23.14 -13.44
C GLY A 386 -23.35 22.77 -13.57
N THR A 387 -22.76 22.49 -12.41
CA THR A 387 -21.40 21.96 -12.25
C THR A 387 -21.20 20.68 -13.07
N GLY A 388 -20.02 20.55 -13.66
CA GLY A 388 -19.66 19.41 -14.50
C GLY A 388 -19.73 18.09 -13.74
N GLY A 389 -19.48 17.00 -14.45
CA GLY A 389 -19.34 15.69 -13.83
C GLY A 389 -18.98 14.64 -14.83
N VAL A 390 -18.62 13.47 -14.32
CA VAL A 390 -18.31 12.31 -15.14
C VAL A 390 -18.94 11.03 -14.61
N LEU A 391 -19.28 10.13 -15.53
CA LEU A 391 -19.63 8.74 -15.28
C LEU A 391 -18.44 7.84 -15.60
N VAL A 392 -18.05 7.00 -14.65
CA VAL A 392 -17.06 5.95 -14.89
C VAL A 392 -17.74 4.79 -15.62
N GLY A 393 -17.41 4.63 -16.90
CA GLY A 393 -17.99 3.57 -17.75
C GLY A 393 -17.30 2.22 -17.55
N LEU A 394 -15.96 2.22 -17.53
CA LEU A 394 -15.16 1.01 -17.27
C LEU A 394 -13.78 1.34 -16.70
N ALA A 395 -13.20 0.40 -15.96
CA ALA A 395 -11.79 0.42 -15.54
C ALA A 395 -11.26 -1.02 -15.47
N VAL A 396 -10.14 -1.30 -16.16
CA VAL A 396 -9.56 -2.65 -16.26
C VAL A 396 -8.04 -2.62 -16.46
N SER A 397 -7.32 -3.60 -15.91
CA SER A 397 -5.93 -3.91 -16.27
C SER A 397 -5.87 -5.24 -17.05
N GLY A 398 -4.94 -5.36 -17.99
CA GLY A 398 -4.89 -6.47 -18.96
C GLY A 398 -4.35 -7.80 -18.41
N ASP A 399 -3.45 -7.76 -17.42
CA ASP A 399 -2.82 -8.94 -16.80
C ASP A 399 -3.21 -9.10 -15.32
N ASP A 400 -4.33 -8.50 -14.92
CA ASP A 400 -4.76 -8.43 -13.52
C ASP A 400 -3.73 -7.81 -12.57
N ASP A 401 -2.79 -7.02 -13.11
CA ASP A 401 -1.78 -6.32 -12.33
C ASP A 401 -2.49 -5.31 -11.40
N PRO A 402 -2.44 -5.54 -10.06
CA PRO A 402 -3.10 -4.66 -9.11
C PRO A 402 -2.53 -3.24 -9.13
N ALA A 403 -1.25 -3.05 -9.44
CA ALA A 403 -0.61 -1.74 -9.48
C ALA A 403 -1.13 -0.91 -10.65
N VAL A 404 -1.20 -1.50 -11.86
CA VAL A 404 -1.78 -0.86 -13.04
C VAL A 404 -3.25 -0.53 -12.77
N HIS A 405 -3.99 -1.47 -12.19
CA HIS A 405 -5.39 -1.24 -11.86
C HIS A 405 -5.60 -0.09 -10.88
N ALA A 406 -4.81 -0.05 -9.80
CA ALA A 406 -4.83 1.02 -8.82
C ALA A 406 -4.48 2.38 -9.43
N ALA A 407 -3.49 2.42 -10.33
CA ALA A 407 -3.13 3.64 -11.06
C ALA A 407 -4.30 4.17 -11.89
N ILE A 408 -5.00 3.29 -12.60
CA ILE A 408 -6.20 3.63 -13.38
C ILE A 408 -7.29 4.20 -12.46
N LEU A 409 -7.62 3.51 -11.37
CA LEU A 409 -8.66 3.97 -10.45
C LEU A 409 -8.33 5.33 -9.82
N ARG A 410 -7.08 5.54 -9.38
CA ARG A 410 -6.64 6.84 -8.86
C ARG A 410 -6.73 7.94 -9.91
N HIS A 411 -6.37 7.64 -11.16
CA HIS A 411 -6.52 8.59 -12.27
C HIS A 411 -7.99 8.91 -12.56
N THR A 412 -8.86 7.90 -12.64
CA THR A 412 -10.31 8.09 -12.84
C THR A 412 -10.92 8.95 -11.74
N LEU A 413 -10.53 8.72 -10.48
CA LEU A 413 -10.96 9.56 -9.35
C LEU A 413 -10.45 11.00 -9.50
N ALA A 414 -9.19 11.20 -9.89
CA ALA A 414 -8.63 12.54 -10.10
C ALA A 414 -9.35 13.30 -11.24
N VAL A 415 -9.62 12.64 -12.37
CA VAL A 415 -10.42 13.20 -13.47
C VAL A 415 -11.82 13.57 -12.97
N GLY A 416 -12.42 12.68 -12.19
CA GLY A 416 -13.73 12.88 -11.62
C GLY A 416 -13.84 14.02 -10.60
N MET A 417 -12.82 14.17 -9.76
CA MET A 417 -12.70 15.30 -8.84
C MET A 417 -12.48 16.59 -9.61
N ALA A 418 -11.64 16.61 -10.65
CA ALA A 418 -11.48 17.77 -11.51
C ALA A 418 -12.80 18.19 -12.18
N ALA A 419 -13.66 17.22 -12.48
CA ALA A 419 -15.00 17.42 -13.00
C ALA A 419 -16.07 17.65 -11.91
N GLU A 420 -15.71 17.80 -10.64
CA GLU A 420 -16.57 18.10 -9.48
C GLU A 420 -17.58 17.03 -9.09
N ARG A 421 -18.02 16.14 -9.99
CA ARG A 421 -18.95 15.06 -9.66
C ARG A 421 -18.53 13.76 -10.31
N VAL A 422 -18.65 12.66 -9.55
CA VAL A 422 -18.37 11.31 -10.03
C VAL A 422 -19.58 10.43 -9.85
N LEU A 423 -20.04 9.86 -10.96
CA LEU A 423 -20.98 8.75 -11.00
C LEU A 423 -20.24 7.45 -11.30
N VAL A 424 -20.62 6.39 -10.60
CA VAL A 424 -20.17 5.02 -10.88
C VAL A 424 -21.41 4.16 -11.06
N SER A 425 -21.54 3.51 -12.21
CA SER A 425 -22.57 2.50 -12.48
C SER A 425 -21.88 1.16 -12.64
N THR A 426 -22.07 0.24 -11.69
CA THR A 426 -21.34 -1.04 -11.73
C THR A 426 -22.12 -2.23 -11.15
N PRO A 427 -22.08 -3.40 -11.82
CA PRO A 427 -22.60 -4.65 -11.29
C PRO A 427 -21.55 -5.42 -10.47
N TRP A 428 -20.32 -4.93 -10.37
CA TRP A 428 -19.21 -5.65 -9.75
C TRP A 428 -19.12 -5.37 -8.24
N LEU A 429 -19.35 -6.41 -7.43
CA LEU A 429 -19.32 -6.32 -5.97
C LEU A 429 -18.06 -5.67 -5.39
N PRO A 430 -16.82 -5.92 -5.90
CA PRO A 430 -15.64 -5.24 -5.39
C PRO A 430 -15.69 -3.72 -5.57
N TYR A 431 -16.18 -3.23 -6.71
CA TYR A 431 -16.33 -1.79 -6.93
C TYR A 431 -17.49 -1.19 -6.14
N GLN A 432 -18.59 -1.94 -5.96
CA GLN A 432 -19.68 -1.50 -5.07
C GLN A 432 -19.17 -1.28 -3.65
N ARG A 433 -18.40 -2.24 -3.11
CA ARG A 433 -17.75 -2.10 -1.80
C ARG A 433 -16.78 -0.92 -1.77
N LEU A 434 -15.98 -0.73 -2.82
CA LEU A 434 -15.07 0.42 -2.90
C LEU A 434 -15.85 1.76 -2.88
N CYS A 435 -16.92 1.89 -3.64
CA CYS A 435 -17.78 3.08 -3.65
C CYS A 435 -18.39 3.34 -2.27
N GLU A 436 -18.91 2.30 -1.60
CA GLU A 436 -19.45 2.38 -0.25
C GLU A 436 -18.38 2.84 0.76
N GLN A 437 -17.16 2.27 0.71
CA GLN A 437 -16.06 2.67 1.61
C GLN A 437 -15.52 4.07 1.31
N LEU A 438 -15.59 4.50 0.05
CA LEU A 438 -15.30 5.89 -0.34
C LEU A 438 -16.42 6.86 0.07
N GLY A 439 -17.50 6.37 0.70
CA GLY A 439 -18.60 7.19 1.18
C GLY A 439 -19.48 7.75 0.06
N MET A 440 -19.47 7.14 -1.12
CA MET A 440 -20.34 7.53 -2.23
C MET A 440 -21.79 7.19 -1.92
N VAL A 441 -22.72 8.04 -2.34
CA VAL A 441 -24.16 7.90 -2.06
C VAL A 441 -24.82 7.02 -3.12
N HIS A 442 -25.43 5.92 -2.70
CA HIS A 442 -26.23 5.06 -3.58
C HIS A 442 -27.48 5.80 -4.07
N GLN A 443 -27.67 5.87 -5.39
CA GLN A 443 -28.78 6.55 -6.06
C GLN A 443 -29.90 5.60 -6.50
N GLY A 444 -29.63 4.28 -6.46
CA GLY A 444 -30.56 3.26 -6.92
C GLY A 444 -29.90 2.28 -7.89
N ASP A 445 -30.72 1.35 -8.37
CA ASP A 445 -30.29 0.27 -9.26
C ASP A 445 -30.91 0.44 -10.65
N THR A 446 -30.24 -0.05 -11.69
CA THR A 446 -30.79 -0.05 -13.05
C THR A 446 -31.93 -1.04 -13.20
N ARG A 447 -32.94 -0.72 -14.02
CA ARG A 447 -34.08 -1.62 -14.28
C ARG A 447 -33.68 -2.90 -15.01
N HIS A 448 -32.75 -2.78 -15.96
CA HIS A 448 -32.27 -3.87 -16.79
C HIS A 448 -30.81 -4.20 -16.49
N ASP A 449 -30.47 -5.48 -16.64
CA ASP A 449 -29.09 -5.99 -16.65
C ASP A 449 -28.43 -5.63 -17.98
N VAL A 450 -27.76 -4.47 -17.98
CA VAL A 450 -27.09 -3.88 -19.14
C VAL A 450 -26.05 -4.84 -19.72
N TYR A 451 -25.39 -5.59 -18.85
CA TYR A 451 -24.26 -6.45 -19.21
C TYR A 451 -24.63 -7.92 -19.42
N ARG A 452 -25.91 -8.28 -19.21
CA ARG A 452 -26.44 -9.65 -19.28
C ARG A 452 -25.64 -10.63 -18.41
N CYS A 453 -25.24 -10.18 -17.22
CA CYS A 453 -24.43 -10.93 -16.28
C CYS A 453 -25.21 -11.46 -15.06
N GLY A 454 -26.55 -11.40 -15.11
CA GLY A 454 -27.47 -11.78 -14.04
C GLY A 454 -27.59 -10.77 -12.91
N ARG A 455 -27.05 -9.54 -13.08
CA ARG A 455 -26.97 -8.52 -12.02
C ARG A 455 -27.35 -7.14 -12.56
N MET A 456 -28.13 -6.40 -11.78
CA MET A 456 -28.40 -4.98 -12.03
C MET A 456 -27.16 -4.14 -11.67
N ASN A 457 -26.99 -3.01 -12.35
CA ASN A 457 -25.96 -2.05 -11.97
C ASN A 457 -26.47 -1.25 -10.78
N ARG A 458 -25.60 -1.06 -9.78
CA ARG A 458 -25.84 -0.10 -8.70
C ARG A 458 -25.17 1.21 -9.07
N ILE A 459 -25.88 2.31 -8.86
CA ILE A 459 -25.43 3.66 -9.23
C ILE A 459 -25.02 4.40 -7.96
N TYR A 460 -23.80 4.91 -7.93
CA TYR A 460 -23.25 5.71 -6.83
C TYR A 460 -22.89 7.09 -7.33
N LEU A 461 -23.12 8.11 -6.49
CA LEU A 461 -22.76 9.50 -6.74
C LEU A 461 -21.87 10.01 -5.63
N GLN A 462 -20.80 10.70 -6.00
CA GLN A 462 -20.03 11.53 -5.09
C GLN A 462 -19.90 12.93 -5.64
N ASP A 463 -20.20 13.90 -4.79
CA ASP A 463 -19.96 15.30 -5.03
C ASP A 463 -18.58 15.69 -4.45
N PHE A 464 -17.76 16.28 -5.30
CA PHE A 464 -16.43 16.79 -5.00
C PHE A 464 -16.35 18.31 -5.17
N ALA A 465 -17.48 19.01 -5.31
CA ALA A 465 -17.52 20.48 -5.26
C ALA A 465 -16.68 21.02 -4.08
N VAL A 466 -16.12 22.21 -4.24
CA VAL A 466 -15.13 22.79 -3.33
C VAL A 466 -15.62 22.76 -1.87
N GLU A 467 -16.90 23.02 -1.66
CA GLU A 467 -17.56 23.07 -0.36
C GLU A 467 -17.78 21.67 0.24
N ALA A 468 -17.98 20.66 -0.61
CA ALA A 468 -18.25 19.29 -0.21
C ALA A 468 -16.97 18.50 0.14
N LEU A 469 -15.83 18.90 -0.44
CA LEU A 469 -14.59 18.15 -0.34
C LEU A 469 -14.04 18.00 1.10
N PRO A 470 -13.94 19.08 1.92
CA PRO A 470 -13.47 18.93 3.31
C PRO A 470 -14.38 18.02 4.15
N SER A 471 -15.70 18.09 3.93
CA SER A 471 -16.67 17.24 4.61
C SER A 471 -16.50 15.78 4.23
N TRP A 472 -16.27 15.48 2.94
CA TRP A 472 -16.00 14.13 2.47
C TRP A 472 -14.69 13.57 3.05
N LEU A 473 -13.59 14.35 3.06
CA LEU A 473 -12.34 13.95 3.72
C LEU A 473 -12.53 13.71 5.22
N GLY A 474 -13.31 14.56 5.89
CA GLY A 474 -13.66 14.40 7.30
C GLY A 474 -14.40 13.08 7.57
N ARG A 475 -15.36 12.70 6.72
CA ARG A 475 -16.07 11.41 6.83
C ARG A 475 -15.13 10.22 6.66
N LEU A 476 -14.21 10.30 5.71
CA LEU A 476 -13.22 9.24 5.48
C LEU A 476 -12.22 9.12 6.63
N GLY A 477 -11.83 10.25 7.24
CA GLY A 477 -10.89 10.30 8.36
C GLY A 477 -11.50 9.93 9.72
N ALA A 478 -12.81 10.11 9.90
CA ALA A 478 -13.52 9.76 11.13
C ALA A 478 -13.70 8.24 11.36
N GLY A 479 -13.26 7.43 10.40
CA GLY A 479 -13.32 5.98 10.46
C GLY A 479 -14.65 5.45 9.92
N GLY A 480 -14.59 4.79 8.78
CA GLY A 480 -15.61 3.80 8.42
C GLY A 480 -15.70 2.72 9.50
N PRO A 481 -16.81 1.97 9.58
CA PRO A 481 -17.00 0.90 10.55
C PRO A 481 -15.97 -0.23 10.29
N GLY A 482 -14.77 -0.16 10.89
CA GLY A 482 -13.76 -1.19 10.68
C GLY A 482 -12.35 -1.01 11.24
N THR A 483 -11.93 0.18 11.71
CA THR A 483 -10.50 0.41 12.05
C THR A 483 -10.20 1.07 13.39
N SER A 484 -11.11 0.95 14.36
CA SER A 484 -10.70 1.02 15.77
C SER A 484 -9.68 -0.11 16.03
N PHE A 485 -8.55 0.20 16.68
CA PHE A 485 -7.63 -0.83 17.15
C PHE A 485 -8.44 -1.84 17.97
N ASP A 486 -8.55 -3.07 17.47
CA ASP A 486 -9.38 -4.13 18.08
C ASP A 486 -8.65 -4.67 19.32
N TRP A 487 -8.69 -3.85 20.36
CA TRP A 487 -8.07 -4.11 21.64
C TRP A 487 -8.51 -5.46 22.20
N GLU A 488 -9.78 -5.82 22.04
CA GLU A 488 -10.32 -7.08 22.57
C GLU A 488 -9.67 -8.28 21.88
N ARG A 489 -9.52 -8.25 20.54
CA ARG A 489 -8.82 -9.30 19.79
C ARG A 489 -7.36 -9.41 20.22
N TYR A 490 -6.63 -8.30 20.32
CA TYR A 490 -5.20 -8.34 20.67
C TYR A 490 -4.94 -8.76 22.11
N VAL A 491 -5.78 -8.32 23.06
CA VAL A 491 -5.71 -8.78 24.45
C VAL A 491 -6.01 -10.27 24.52
N ARG A 492 -7.04 -10.76 23.82
CA ARG A 492 -7.36 -12.19 23.77
C ARG A 492 -6.21 -13.02 23.20
N GLN A 493 -5.59 -12.58 22.11
CA GLN A 493 -4.45 -13.28 21.51
C GLN A 493 -3.24 -13.26 22.45
N ALA A 494 -2.94 -12.13 23.08
CA ALA A 494 -1.83 -12.03 24.02
C ALA A 494 -2.06 -12.91 25.26
N LEU A 495 -3.29 -12.97 25.80
CA LEU A 495 -3.65 -13.92 26.86
C LEU A 495 -3.46 -15.38 26.42
N ALA A 496 -3.73 -15.72 25.15
CA ALA A 496 -3.50 -17.07 24.63
C ALA A 496 -2.00 -17.42 24.49
N ASP A 497 -1.13 -16.42 24.30
CA ASP A 497 0.32 -16.58 24.18
C ASP A 497 1.09 -16.23 25.48
N LEU A 498 0.40 -16.11 26.62
CA LEU A 498 0.96 -15.63 27.88
C LEU A 498 2.19 -16.40 28.39
N HIS A 499 2.30 -17.69 28.03
CA HIS A 499 3.42 -18.56 28.37
C HIS A 499 4.50 -18.64 27.28
N ARG A 500 4.41 -17.82 26.23
CA ARG A 500 5.34 -17.80 25.09
C ARG A 500 5.89 -16.37 24.93
N PRO A 501 6.89 -15.96 25.74
CA PRO A 501 7.43 -14.60 25.72
C PRO A 501 7.87 -14.14 24.33
N GLY A 502 8.43 -15.04 23.51
CA GLY A 502 8.80 -14.75 22.13
C GLY A 502 7.61 -14.36 21.24
N ARG A 503 6.45 -15.00 21.42
CA ARG A 503 5.21 -14.64 20.69
C ARG A 503 4.58 -13.36 21.25
N LEU A 504 4.58 -13.20 22.57
CA LEU A 504 4.13 -11.95 23.21
C LEU A 504 4.94 -10.73 22.78
N ALA A 505 6.25 -10.88 22.59
CA ALA A 505 7.12 -9.81 22.08
C ALA A 505 6.77 -9.40 20.63
N THR A 506 5.97 -10.22 19.93
CA THR A 506 5.42 -9.84 18.62
C THR A 506 4.05 -9.20 18.73
N SER A 507 3.38 -9.19 19.89
CA SER A 507 2.05 -8.58 20.05
C SER A 507 2.07 -7.06 19.89
N PRO A 508 1.06 -6.42 19.27
CA PRO A 508 0.92 -4.95 19.23
C PRO A 508 0.93 -4.31 20.62
N LEU A 509 0.44 -5.05 21.62
CA LEU A 509 0.37 -4.58 23.00
C LEU A 509 1.75 -4.43 23.65
N SER A 510 2.81 -5.06 23.11
CA SER A 510 4.16 -4.97 23.71
C SER A 510 4.86 -3.63 23.43
N ALA A 511 4.27 -2.80 22.58
CA ALA A 511 4.77 -1.47 22.28
C ALA A 511 4.09 -0.37 23.11
N LEU A 512 3.16 -0.74 23.98
CA LEU A 512 2.64 0.19 24.97
C LEU A 512 3.77 0.62 25.89
N PRO A 513 3.84 1.91 26.30
CA PRO A 513 4.92 2.43 27.13
C PRO A 513 5.18 1.58 28.38
N VAL A 514 4.11 1.05 28.97
CA VAL A 514 4.12 0.25 30.20
C VAL A 514 4.57 -1.20 30.02
N THR A 515 4.72 -1.68 28.77
CA THR A 515 5.01 -3.11 28.50
C THR A 515 6.40 -3.36 27.95
N GLY A 516 6.91 -2.58 27.00
CA GLY A 516 8.31 -2.58 26.48
C GLY A 516 8.94 -3.90 26.01
N SER A 517 8.37 -5.06 26.32
CA SER A 517 8.88 -6.43 26.09
C SER A 517 7.74 -7.44 26.24
N GLY A 518 7.92 -8.64 25.68
CA GLY A 518 6.94 -9.72 25.84
C GLY A 518 6.74 -10.15 27.30
N THR A 519 7.78 -10.10 28.12
CA THR A 519 7.72 -10.44 29.55
C THR A 519 6.93 -9.43 30.36
N ALA A 520 7.16 -8.13 30.14
CA ALA A 520 6.40 -7.11 30.85
C ALA A 520 4.96 -6.98 30.31
N LEU A 521 4.70 -7.26 29.03
CA LEU A 521 3.32 -7.48 28.55
C LEU A 521 2.64 -8.65 29.29
N ALA A 522 3.33 -9.78 29.45
CA ALA A 522 2.78 -10.91 30.22
C ALA A 522 2.49 -10.49 31.67
N GLY A 523 3.41 -9.77 32.32
CA GLY A 523 3.23 -9.23 33.67
C GLY A 523 2.01 -8.32 33.77
N LEU A 524 1.85 -7.37 32.85
CA LEU A 524 0.70 -6.47 32.77
C LEU A 524 -0.62 -7.25 32.66
N LEU A 525 -0.68 -8.24 31.76
CA LEU A 525 -1.90 -9.04 31.56
C LEU A 525 -2.23 -9.89 32.79
N ARG A 526 -1.23 -10.43 33.50
CA ARG A 526 -1.44 -11.11 34.79
C ARG A 526 -2.00 -10.16 35.84
N ALA A 527 -1.37 -9.00 36.01
CA ALA A 527 -1.82 -7.99 36.96
C ALA A 527 -3.24 -7.50 36.66
N ALA A 528 -3.60 -7.31 35.38
CA ALA A 528 -4.96 -6.93 34.99
C ALA A 528 -6.00 -8.01 35.32
N VAL A 529 -5.65 -9.29 35.17
CA VAL A 529 -6.53 -10.41 35.59
C VAL A 529 -6.65 -10.48 37.12
N GLU A 530 -5.56 -10.27 37.86
CA GLU A 530 -5.56 -10.22 39.32
C GLU A 530 -6.38 -9.04 39.85
N LEU A 531 -6.28 -7.87 39.22
CA LEU A 531 -7.06 -6.67 39.57
C LEU A 531 -8.57 -6.91 39.39
N LEU A 532 -8.97 -7.67 38.36
CA LEU A 532 -10.37 -8.13 38.23
C LEU A 532 -10.77 -9.09 39.36
N GLY A 533 -9.86 -9.96 39.80
CA GLY A 533 -10.08 -10.88 40.91
C GLY A 533 -10.28 -10.18 42.26
N GLY A 534 -9.67 -8.99 42.43
CA GLY A 534 -9.85 -8.13 43.60
C GLY A 534 -11.02 -7.13 43.49
N SER A 535 -11.80 -7.15 42.42
CA SER A 535 -12.94 -6.25 42.23
C SER A 535 -14.07 -6.54 43.22
N GLY A 536 -14.73 -5.49 43.73
CA GLY A 536 -15.93 -5.64 44.56
C GLY A 536 -17.16 -6.16 43.79
N ALA A 537 -17.10 -6.17 42.44
CA ALA A 537 -18.17 -6.69 41.61
C ALA A 537 -18.03 -8.22 41.43
N ALA A 538 -19.01 -8.98 41.92
CA ALA A 538 -19.02 -10.44 41.82
C ALA A 538 -18.77 -10.94 40.38
N GLN A 539 -19.37 -10.27 39.39
CA GLN A 539 -19.20 -10.63 37.98
C GLN A 539 -17.75 -10.49 37.47
N ASP A 540 -16.98 -9.51 37.94
CA ASP A 540 -15.56 -9.33 37.59
C ASP A 540 -14.71 -10.44 38.24
N VAL A 541 -14.97 -10.76 39.51
CA VAL A 541 -14.29 -11.86 40.23
C VAL A 541 -14.52 -13.20 39.50
N GLU A 542 -15.76 -13.47 39.11
CA GLU A 542 -16.12 -14.67 38.35
C GLU A 542 -15.43 -14.73 36.97
N ALA A 543 -15.24 -13.57 36.34
CA ALA A 543 -14.54 -13.48 35.07
C ALA A 543 -13.03 -13.66 35.21
N ALA A 544 -12.43 -13.10 36.28
CA ALA A 544 -11.03 -13.31 36.63
C ALA A 544 -10.72 -14.79 36.86
N GLN A 545 -11.60 -15.52 37.56
CA GLN A 545 -11.49 -16.97 37.73
C GLN A 545 -11.50 -17.72 36.39
N ALA A 546 -12.43 -17.36 35.50
CA ALA A 546 -12.52 -17.98 34.17
C ALA A 546 -11.26 -17.71 33.31
N LEU A 547 -10.73 -16.48 33.33
CA LEU A 547 -9.50 -16.11 32.64
C LEU A 547 -8.28 -16.82 33.23
N THR A 548 -8.18 -16.84 34.56
CA THR A 548 -7.09 -17.49 35.29
C THR A 548 -7.00 -18.97 34.94
N TRP A 549 -8.15 -19.64 34.93
CA TRP A 549 -8.20 -21.04 34.59
C TRP A 549 -7.90 -21.29 33.10
N ARG A 550 -8.39 -20.43 32.20
CA ARG A 550 -8.19 -20.58 30.75
C ARG A 550 -6.78 -20.25 30.27
N TYR A 551 -6.15 -19.22 30.84
CA TYR A 551 -4.95 -18.59 30.27
C TYR A 551 -3.75 -18.56 31.21
N LEU A 552 -3.94 -18.61 32.54
CA LEU A 552 -2.82 -18.56 33.51
C LEU A 552 -2.34 -19.95 33.95
N HIS A 553 -3.21 -20.95 33.91
CA HIS A 553 -2.86 -22.32 34.25
C HIS A 553 -2.40 -23.08 33.01
N SER A 554 -1.10 -23.42 32.96
CA SER A 554 -0.53 -24.27 31.92
C SER A 554 -0.85 -25.74 32.21
N GLY A 555 -2.07 -26.19 31.88
CA GLY A 555 -2.45 -27.59 32.04
C GLY A 555 -3.75 -27.91 31.32
N VAL A 556 -3.73 -28.94 30.47
CA VAL A 556 -4.92 -29.47 29.80
C VAL A 556 -5.85 -30.07 30.85
N GLY A 557 -6.93 -29.36 31.17
CA GLY A 557 -8.07 -29.88 31.90
C GLY A 557 -9.31 -29.17 31.40
N GLU A 558 -10.43 -29.88 31.27
CA GLU A 558 -11.71 -29.39 30.74
C GLU A 558 -12.48 -28.44 31.68
N PRO A 559 -13.44 -27.64 31.16
CA PRO A 559 -14.17 -26.58 31.89
C PRO A 559 -15.05 -27.05 33.07
N VAL A 560 -15.03 -28.35 33.40
CA VAL A 560 -16.03 -29.05 34.20
C VAL A 560 -15.94 -28.73 35.70
N ARG A 561 -14.87 -28.08 36.18
CA ARG A 561 -14.68 -27.81 37.62
C ARG A 561 -15.28 -26.50 38.16
N LEU A 562 -15.85 -25.63 37.32
CA LEU A 562 -16.44 -24.37 37.80
C LEU A 562 -17.90 -24.50 38.27
N GLY A 563 -18.51 -25.70 38.24
CA GLY A 563 -19.92 -25.89 38.64
C GLY A 563 -20.93 -25.06 37.84
N ARG A 564 -20.55 -24.58 36.65
CA ARG A 564 -21.31 -23.63 35.83
C ARG A 564 -21.64 -24.23 34.47
N SER A 565 -22.76 -23.77 33.90
CA SER A 565 -23.08 -24.10 32.51
C SER A 565 -22.02 -23.55 31.55
N ARG A 566 -21.81 -24.27 30.44
CA ARG A 566 -20.86 -23.88 29.37
C ARG A 566 -21.14 -22.47 28.84
N ALA A 567 -22.40 -22.09 28.70
CA ALA A 567 -22.80 -20.76 28.23
C ALA A 567 -22.37 -19.66 29.21
N THR A 568 -22.56 -19.88 30.52
CA THR A 568 -22.14 -18.93 31.56
C THR A 568 -20.62 -18.78 31.58
N TYR A 569 -19.87 -19.87 31.44
CA TYR A 569 -18.41 -19.83 31.35
C TYR A 569 -17.92 -18.95 30.18
N PHE A 570 -18.42 -19.17 28.95
CA PHE A 570 -18.01 -18.36 27.81
C PHE A 570 -18.47 -16.90 27.92
N ARG A 571 -19.64 -16.63 28.51
CA ARG A 571 -20.10 -15.27 28.80
C ARG A 571 -19.14 -14.55 29.77
N ARG A 572 -18.69 -15.22 30.84
CA ARG A 572 -17.71 -14.68 31.80
C ARG A 572 -16.33 -14.52 31.17
N LEU A 573 -15.91 -15.45 30.32
CA LEU A 573 -14.64 -15.33 29.59
C LEU A 573 -14.64 -14.11 28.66
N ARG A 574 -15.71 -13.91 27.86
CA ARG A 574 -15.86 -12.73 26.99
C ARG A 574 -15.90 -11.44 27.82
N HIS A 575 -16.67 -11.43 28.90
CA HIS A 575 -16.72 -10.28 29.81
C HIS A 575 -15.36 -9.96 30.42
N GLY A 576 -14.62 -10.96 30.88
CA GLY A 576 -13.28 -10.80 31.45
C GLY A 576 -12.29 -10.24 30.43
N VAL A 577 -12.26 -10.78 29.21
CA VAL A 577 -11.40 -10.24 28.14
C VAL A 577 -11.71 -8.77 27.90
N ARG A 578 -12.99 -8.39 27.81
CA ARG A 578 -13.41 -6.99 27.63
C ARG A 578 -12.95 -6.08 28.78
N ARG A 579 -13.05 -6.54 30.03
CA ARG A 579 -12.62 -5.76 31.21
C ARG A 579 -11.09 -5.64 31.30
N VAL A 580 -10.34 -6.70 31.00
CA VAL A 580 -8.88 -6.62 30.86
C VAL A 580 -8.51 -5.64 29.76
N THR A 581 -9.23 -5.65 28.64
CA THR A 581 -9.05 -4.67 27.56
C THR A 581 -9.24 -3.24 28.05
N GLU A 582 -10.29 -2.94 28.81
CA GLU A 582 -10.53 -1.61 29.38
C GLU A 582 -9.40 -1.19 30.34
N ILE A 583 -8.90 -2.10 31.18
CA ILE A 583 -7.75 -1.84 32.08
C ILE A 583 -6.48 -1.51 31.27
N VAL A 584 -6.16 -2.34 30.27
CA VAL A 584 -4.99 -2.14 29.42
C VAL A 584 -5.09 -0.83 28.63
N GLN A 585 -6.30 -0.47 28.17
CA GLN A 585 -6.57 0.81 27.48
C GLN A 585 -6.34 2.01 28.41
N ALA A 586 -6.87 1.97 29.64
CA ALA A 586 -6.70 3.04 30.62
C ALA A 586 -5.22 3.30 30.91
N LEU A 587 -4.46 2.23 31.15
CA LEU A 587 -3.01 2.30 31.39
C LEU A 587 -2.21 2.75 30.17
N ALA A 588 -2.72 2.51 28.95
CA ALA A 588 -2.12 3.04 27.73
C ALA A 588 -2.42 4.54 27.52
N GLY A 589 -3.59 5.02 27.95
CA GLY A 589 -4.02 6.41 27.81
C GLY A 589 -3.33 7.38 28.77
N GLU A 590 -3.03 6.93 29.99
CA GLU A 590 -2.33 7.75 31.00
C GLU A 590 -0.87 8.10 30.62
N GLY A 591 -0.29 7.40 29.64
CA GLY A 591 1.06 7.69 29.10
C GLY A 591 1.12 8.72 27.96
N VAL A 592 -0.02 9.28 27.52
CA VAL A 592 -0.10 10.24 26.37
C VAL A 592 -0.54 11.65 26.84
N GLY A 593 -0.49 11.94 28.15
CA GLY A 593 -0.71 13.28 28.68
C GLY A 593 0.45 14.25 28.33
N PRO A 594 0.17 15.54 28.10
CA PRO A 594 1.20 16.51 27.74
C PRO A 594 2.26 16.58 28.84
N GLN A 595 3.54 16.46 28.48
CA GLN A 595 4.59 16.85 29.40
C GLN A 595 4.35 18.32 29.80
N PRO A 596 4.39 18.65 31.11
CA PRO A 596 4.26 20.03 31.55
C PRO A 596 5.41 20.84 30.94
N ARG A 597 5.06 22.03 30.45
CA ARG A 597 5.97 23.01 29.84
C ARG A 597 7.13 23.40 30.73
#